data_AF-A0A0M8WAG9-F1
#
_entry.id   AF-A0A0M8WAG9-F1
#
_cell.length_a   1.000
_cell.length_b   1.000
_cell.length_c   1.000
_cell.angle_alpha   90.00
_cell.angle_beta   90.00
_cell.angle_gamma   90.00
#
_symmetry.space_group_name_H-M   'P 1'
#
loop_
_entity.id
_entity.type
_entity.pdbx_description
1 polymer ?
#
loop_
_entity_poly.entity_id
_entity_poly.type
_entity_poly.pdbx_seq_one_letter_code
_entity_poly.pdbx_strand_id
1 'polypeptide(L)'
;MHEVTVRDRRLGSFRLQIYTADGLRPVVIVTQDATSEGCSLVNGAERYAASVWRTHFTKAAEPPLWVQNMQMQDSTMLALVAFDVGTDYTLSDAIWDVIDPTDLQRLVGADVDLRRGQRPAPASKPVYRTKFIITPVANFPPGKPFRARRCMPPMRHRRWRHLLARLRPAPAPASCCWYHGGDWRTANATALRLLATTPMTSADPGEWPVELCEAVDAAGITGWQRQAVQSLFLDPIVLEHEDNGRLSYGNGQHRGRAMHDAGVARTITAVDELYTV
;
A
#
# COMPACT_ATOMS: atom_id res chain seq x y z
N MET A 1 -20.87 -6.17 -23.19
CA MET A 1 -20.11 -6.09 -21.92
C MET A 1 -19.05 -7.18 -21.98
N HIS A 2 -17.79 -6.82 -22.23
CA HIS A 2 -16.69 -7.77 -22.33
C HIS A 2 -15.90 -7.74 -21.01
N GLU A 3 -15.95 -8.84 -20.26
CA GLU A 3 -15.19 -9.03 -19.03
C GLU A 3 -13.87 -9.73 -19.39
N VAL A 4 -12.75 -9.06 -19.15
CA VAL A 4 -11.40 -9.57 -19.43
C VAL A 4 -10.67 -9.73 -18.11
N THR A 5 -10.33 -10.97 -17.78
CA THR A 5 -9.55 -11.32 -16.58
C THR A 5 -8.06 -11.32 -16.93
N VAL A 6 -7.31 -10.31 -16.50
CA VAL A 6 -5.85 -10.28 -16.60
C VAL A 6 -5.26 -11.20 -15.52
N ARG A 7 -4.63 -12.31 -15.92
CA ARG A 7 -3.96 -13.26 -15.00
C ARG A 7 -2.46 -12.99 -14.96
N ASP A 8 -2.05 -12.11 -14.06
CA ASP A 8 -0.71 -12.12 -13.46
C ASP A 8 -0.89 -12.25 -11.95
N ARG A 9 -0.18 -13.19 -11.33
CA ARG A 9 -0.35 -13.68 -9.94
C ARG A 9 -0.07 -12.62 -8.85
N ARG A 10 0.25 -11.37 -9.23
CA ARG A 10 0.57 -10.22 -8.34
C ARG A 10 -0.31 -8.99 -8.56
N LEU A 11 -1.31 -9.12 -9.44
CA LEU A 11 -2.27 -8.08 -9.74
C LEU A 11 -3.58 -8.45 -9.04
N GLY A 12 -4.03 -7.57 -8.17
CA GLY A 12 -5.34 -7.67 -7.55
C GLY A 12 -6.47 -7.69 -8.58
N SER A 13 -7.65 -8.13 -8.16
CA SER A 13 -8.86 -8.09 -9.00
C SER A 13 -9.63 -6.79 -8.76
N PHE A 14 -10.34 -6.33 -9.79
CA PHE A 14 -11.29 -5.22 -9.68
C PHE A 14 -12.30 -5.30 -10.82
N ARG A 15 -13.47 -4.68 -10.65
CA ARG A 15 -14.42 -4.47 -11.75
C ARG A 15 -13.93 -3.32 -12.61
N LEU A 16 -14.04 -3.47 -13.93
CA LEU A 16 -13.72 -2.44 -14.91
C LEU A 16 -15.01 -1.95 -15.60
N GLN A 17 -15.24 -0.64 -15.62
CA GLN A 17 -16.25 0.01 -16.46
C GLN A 17 -15.56 0.98 -17.41
N ILE A 18 -15.82 0.84 -18.71
CA ILE A 18 -15.20 1.63 -19.77
C ILE A 18 -16.28 2.47 -20.44
N TYR A 19 -16.07 3.78 -20.44
CA TYR A 19 -16.92 4.76 -21.12
C TYR A 19 -16.11 5.40 -22.24
N THR A 20 -16.63 5.32 -23.46
CA THR A 20 -15.98 5.85 -24.67
C THR A 20 -17.00 6.64 -25.47
N ALA A 21 -16.53 7.72 -26.10
CA ALA A 21 -17.29 8.51 -27.06
C ALA A 21 -16.32 9.07 -28.11
N ASP A 22 -16.81 9.30 -29.32
CA ASP A 22 -15.97 9.78 -30.42
C ASP A 22 -15.38 11.15 -30.10
N GLY A 23 -14.07 11.29 -30.34
CA GLY A 23 -13.33 12.53 -30.08
C GLY A 23 -13.08 12.86 -28.61
N LEU A 24 -13.54 12.02 -27.67
CA LEU A 24 -13.32 12.21 -26.24
C LEU A 24 -12.32 11.20 -25.68
N ARG A 25 -11.58 11.62 -24.65
CA ARG A 25 -10.68 10.73 -23.91
C ARG A 25 -11.52 9.69 -23.13
N PRO A 26 -11.26 8.38 -23.27
CA PRO A 26 -12.01 7.37 -22.56
C PRO A 26 -11.93 7.53 -21.04
N VAL A 27 -13.02 7.24 -20.34
CA VAL A 27 -13.07 7.21 -18.88
C VAL A 27 -13.16 5.76 -18.43
N VAL A 28 -12.27 5.39 -17.52
CA VAL A 28 -12.22 4.08 -16.89
C VAL A 28 -12.52 4.22 -15.42
N ILE A 29 -13.49 3.45 -14.94
CA ILE A 29 -13.83 3.35 -13.52
C ILE A 29 -13.48 1.95 -13.05
N VAL A 30 -12.59 1.87 -12.06
CA VAL A 30 -12.22 0.62 -11.41
C VAL A 30 -12.78 0.55 -10.00
N THR A 31 -13.51 -0.53 -9.72
CA THR A 31 -14.08 -0.77 -8.39
C THR A 31 -13.43 -1.98 -7.75
N GLN A 32 -12.84 -1.82 -6.57
CA GLN A 32 -12.18 -2.89 -5.83
C GLN A 32 -12.66 -2.92 -4.37
N ASP A 33 -12.90 -4.12 -3.84
CA ASP A 33 -12.95 -4.38 -2.41
C ASP A 33 -11.53 -4.52 -1.87
N ALA A 34 -11.09 -3.53 -1.09
CA ALA A 34 -9.73 -3.43 -0.57
C ALA A 34 -9.33 -4.61 0.34
N THR A 35 -10.30 -5.28 0.95
CA THR A 35 -10.03 -6.33 1.95
C THR A 35 -9.70 -7.68 1.33
N SER A 36 -10.11 -7.90 0.08
CA SER A 36 -10.23 -9.27 -0.42
C SER A 36 -9.67 -9.49 -1.83
N GLU A 37 -9.17 -8.44 -2.48
CA GLU A 37 -8.84 -8.49 -3.91
C GLU A 37 -7.35 -8.27 -4.23
N GLY A 38 -6.44 -8.64 -3.32
CA GLY A 38 -4.99 -8.58 -3.57
C GLY A 38 -4.43 -7.15 -3.48
N CYS A 39 -3.46 -6.81 -4.32
CA CYS A 39 -2.82 -5.49 -4.28
C CYS A 39 -3.86 -4.37 -4.51
N SER A 40 -3.90 -3.40 -3.59
CA SER A 40 -4.92 -2.33 -3.60
C SER A 40 -4.81 -1.42 -4.82
N LEU A 41 -5.91 -0.79 -5.23
CA LEU A 41 -5.92 0.20 -6.30
C LEU A 41 -4.96 1.37 -6.06
N VAL A 42 -4.69 1.74 -4.80
CA VAL A 42 -3.73 2.81 -4.47
C VAL A 42 -2.27 2.37 -4.67
N ASN A 43 -1.95 1.15 -4.27
CA ASN A 43 -0.59 0.61 -4.36
C ASN A 43 -0.26 0.11 -5.78
N GLY A 44 -1.27 -0.38 -6.50
CA GLY A 44 -1.13 -0.89 -7.87
C GLY A 44 -1.55 0.09 -8.97
N ALA A 45 -1.91 1.33 -8.64
CA ALA A 45 -2.55 2.30 -9.54
C ALA A 45 -1.89 2.40 -10.91
N GLU A 46 -0.60 2.71 -10.94
CA GLU A 46 0.19 2.92 -12.15
C GLU A 46 0.23 1.64 -12.99
N ARG A 47 0.42 0.48 -12.34
CA ARG A 47 0.52 -0.83 -12.99
C ARG A 47 -0.82 -1.28 -13.57
N TYR A 48 -1.92 -1.07 -12.85
CA TYR A 48 -3.27 -1.39 -13.32
C TYR A 48 -3.70 -0.49 -14.46
N ALA A 49 -3.51 0.83 -14.31
CA ALA A 49 -3.85 1.79 -15.35
C ALA A 49 -3.03 1.53 -16.63
N ALA A 50 -1.73 1.28 -16.50
CA ALA A 50 -0.87 0.89 -17.63
C ALA A 50 -1.33 -0.41 -18.30
N SER A 51 -1.70 -1.42 -17.52
CA SER A 51 -2.21 -2.69 -18.05
C SER A 51 -3.54 -2.49 -18.79
N VAL A 52 -4.46 -1.71 -18.24
CA VAL A 52 -5.75 -1.41 -18.89
C VAL A 52 -5.55 -0.60 -20.16
N TRP A 53 -4.66 0.40 -20.14
CA TRP A 53 -4.28 1.18 -21.32
C TRP A 53 -3.75 0.26 -22.42
N ARG A 54 -2.78 -0.59 -22.10
CA ARG A 54 -2.16 -1.53 -23.05
C ARG A 54 -3.16 -2.54 -23.62
N THR A 55 -4.11 -3.01 -22.83
CA THR A 55 -5.04 -4.06 -23.26
C THR A 55 -6.25 -3.51 -24.02
N HIS A 56 -6.84 -2.42 -23.55
CA HIS A 56 -8.13 -1.94 -24.05
C HIS A 56 -8.04 -0.71 -24.95
N PHE A 57 -6.91 0.02 -24.91
CA PHE A 57 -6.75 1.28 -25.64
C PHE A 57 -5.42 1.30 -26.42
N THR A 58 -5.13 0.21 -27.14
CA THR A 58 -3.87 -0.02 -27.89
C THR A 58 -3.55 1.03 -28.96
N LYS A 59 -4.54 1.80 -29.39
CA LYS A 59 -4.38 2.87 -30.39
C LYS A 59 -4.37 4.27 -29.79
N ALA A 60 -4.63 4.41 -28.49
CA ALA A 60 -4.68 5.70 -27.83
C ALA A 60 -3.25 6.15 -27.45
N ALA A 61 -2.90 7.38 -27.82
CA ALA A 61 -1.61 7.99 -27.48
C ALA A 61 -1.50 8.35 -25.99
N GLU A 62 -2.62 8.45 -25.28
CA GLU A 62 -2.71 8.77 -23.85
C GLU A 62 -3.51 7.69 -23.11
N PRO A 63 -3.24 7.48 -21.80
CA PRO A 63 -4.05 6.58 -20.98
C PRO A 63 -5.49 7.08 -20.86
N PRO A 64 -6.47 6.23 -20.55
CA PRO A 64 -7.80 6.72 -20.18
C PRO A 64 -7.74 7.62 -18.94
N LEU A 65 -8.78 8.44 -18.73
CA LEU A 65 -9.02 9.04 -17.42
C LEU A 65 -9.33 7.91 -16.44
N TRP A 66 -8.60 7.85 -15.32
CA TRP A 66 -8.64 6.71 -14.40
C TRP A 66 -9.34 7.10 -13.10
N VAL A 67 -10.48 6.49 -12.81
CA VAL A 67 -11.25 6.71 -11.59
C VAL A 67 -11.19 5.45 -10.73
N GLN A 68 -10.76 5.61 -9.48
CA GLN A 68 -10.72 4.53 -8.50
C GLN A 68 -11.89 4.65 -7.55
N ASN A 69 -12.59 3.54 -7.36
CA ASN A 69 -13.60 3.35 -6.33
C ASN A 69 -13.16 2.20 -5.42
N MET A 70 -12.48 2.54 -4.33
CA MET A 70 -12.02 1.56 -3.37
C MET A 70 -13.05 1.41 -2.25
N GLN A 71 -13.62 0.22 -2.13
CA GLN A 71 -14.57 -0.14 -1.08
C GLN A 71 -13.79 -0.73 0.10
N MET A 72 -13.92 -0.10 1.26
CA MET A 72 -13.39 -0.55 2.54
C MET A 72 -14.57 -0.94 3.44
N GLN A 73 -14.30 -1.59 4.58
CA GLN A 73 -15.35 -2.10 5.47
C GLN A 73 -16.38 -1.02 5.86
N ASP A 74 -15.89 0.17 6.23
CA ASP A 74 -16.74 1.27 6.74
C ASP A 74 -16.73 2.53 5.86
N SER A 75 -16.05 2.50 4.71
CA SER A 75 -15.91 3.68 3.86
C SER A 75 -15.66 3.35 2.40
N THR A 76 -15.80 4.35 1.55
CA THR A 76 -15.40 4.26 0.14
C THR A 76 -14.47 5.42 -0.20
N MET A 77 -13.47 5.16 -1.03
CA MET A 77 -12.61 6.18 -1.60
C MET A 77 -12.88 6.26 -3.09
N LEU A 78 -13.57 7.32 -3.51
CA LEU A 78 -13.83 7.65 -4.90
C LEU A 78 -12.90 8.79 -5.34
N ALA A 79 -12.03 8.53 -6.31
CA ALA A 79 -11.02 9.50 -6.72
C ALA A 79 -10.69 9.38 -8.21
N LEU A 80 -10.55 10.54 -8.86
CA LEU A 80 -9.87 10.64 -10.15
C LEU A 80 -8.36 10.60 -9.90
N VAL A 81 -7.64 9.80 -10.70
CA VAL A 81 -6.20 9.62 -10.55
C VAL A 81 -5.49 10.16 -11.77
N ALA A 82 -4.63 11.14 -11.55
CA ALA A 82 -3.70 11.67 -12.55
C ALA A 82 -2.37 10.90 -12.47
N PHE A 83 -1.66 10.83 -13.61
CA PHE A 83 -0.35 10.19 -13.71
C PHE A 83 0.58 11.04 -14.57
N ASP A 84 1.87 10.96 -14.27
CA ASP A 84 2.90 11.30 -15.24
C ASP A 84 2.95 10.20 -16.31
N VAL A 85 2.86 10.60 -17.59
CA VAL A 85 2.80 9.69 -18.73
C VAL A 85 4.16 9.59 -19.39
N GLY A 86 4.73 8.38 -19.41
CA GLY A 86 5.95 8.05 -20.12
C GLY A 86 5.69 7.37 -21.47
N THR A 87 6.74 6.79 -22.07
CA THR A 87 6.63 6.00 -23.31
C THR A 87 6.15 4.58 -23.02
N ASP A 88 5.66 3.87 -24.05
CA ASP A 88 5.36 2.43 -23.99
C ASP A 88 4.43 2.00 -22.83
N TYR A 89 3.35 2.75 -22.62
CA TYR A 89 2.36 2.47 -21.57
C TYR A 89 2.96 2.52 -20.16
N THR A 90 3.91 3.42 -19.92
CA THR A 90 4.48 3.64 -18.57
C THR A 90 3.79 4.81 -17.89
N LEU A 91 3.44 4.61 -16.62
CA LEU A 91 2.81 5.62 -15.77
C LEU A 91 3.59 5.73 -14.47
N SER A 92 3.68 6.94 -13.92
CA SER A 92 4.36 7.22 -12.66
C SER A 92 3.67 8.34 -11.89
N ASP A 93 4.12 8.56 -10.65
CA ASP A 93 3.76 9.73 -9.84
C ASP A 93 2.24 9.96 -9.76
N ALA A 94 1.48 8.90 -9.46
CA ALA A 94 0.03 8.99 -9.34
C ALA A 94 -0.42 10.00 -8.27
N ILE A 95 -1.48 10.76 -8.57
CA ILE A 95 -2.08 11.77 -7.69
C ILE A 95 -3.59 11.53 -7.64
N TRP A 96 -4.17 11.54 -6.43
CA TRP A 96 -5.60 11.32 -6.19
C TRP A 96 -6.30 12.64 -5.91
N ASP A 97 -7.29 12.95 -6.72
CA ASP A 97 -8.25 14.01 -6.48
C ASP A 97 -9.61 13.37 -6.19
N VAL A 98 -10.13 13.61 -4.99
CA VAL A 98 -11.45 13.11 -4.59
C VAL A 98 -12.49 13.65 -5.56
N ILE A 99 -13.34 12.77 -6.08
CA ILE A 99 -14.43 13.12 -7.00
C ILE A 99 -15.76 12.68 -6.40
N ASP A 100 -16.74 13.58 -6.39
CA ASP A 100 -18.10 13.26 -5.95
C ASP A 100 -18.82 12.37 -6.98
N PRO A 101 -19.69 11.44 -6.58
CA PRO A 101 -20.46 10.61 -7.51
C PRO A 101 -21.23 11.41 -8.58
N THR A 102 -21.73 12.60 -8.25
CA THR A 102 -22.45 13.47 -9.18
C THR A 102 -21.52 14.02 -10.25
N ASP A 103 -20.32 14.45 -9.88
CA ASP A 103 -19.32 14.94 -10.83
C ASP A 103 -18.79 13.82 -11.72
N LEU A 104 -18.66 12.62 -11.16
CA LEU A 104 -18.32 11.44 -11.93
C LEU A 104 -19.40 11.10 -12.98
N GLN A 105 -20.68 11.15 -12.63
CA GLN A 105 -21.78 10.95 -13.59
C GLN A 105 -21.77 12.02 -14.69
N ARG A 106 -21.51 13.29 -14.34
CA ARG A 106 -21.35 14.36 -15.34
C ARG A 106 -20.17 14.12 -16.26
N LEU A 107 -19.04 13.65 -15.72
CA LEU A 107 -17.83 13.33 -16.48
C LEU A 107 -18.10 12.24 -17.53
N VAL A 108 -18.86 11.20 -17.18
CA VAL A 108 -19.15 10.10 -18.11
C VAL A 108 -20.42 10.31 -18.95
N GLY A 109 -21.29 11.24 -18.56
CA GLY A 109 -22.56 11.51 -19.23
C GLY A 109 -23.63 10.42 -19.05
N ALA A 110 -23.50 9.57 -18.02
CA ALA A 110 -24.36 8.41 -17.78
C ALA A 110 -24.34 8.01 -16.29
N ASP A 111 -25.31 7.19 -15.90
CA ASP A 111 -25.31 6.58 -14.57
C ASP A 111 -24.09 5.66 -14.39
N VAL A 112 -23.46 5.77 -13.23
CA VAL A 112 -22.30 4.96 -12.85
C VAL A 112 -22.69 3.99 -11.76
N ASP A 113 -22.45 2.70 -12.00
CA ASP A 113 -22.63 1.67 -10.98
C ASP A 113 -21.37 1.56 -10.12
N LEU A 114 -21.41 2.14 -8.92
CA LEU A 114 -20.31 2.12 -7.96
C LEU A 114 -20.22 0.81 -7.15
N ARG A 115 -21.03 -0.20 -7.45
CA ARG A 115 -20.92 -1.50 -6.78
C ARG A 115 -19.81 -2.33 -7.42
N ARG A 116 -19.20 -3.21 -6.63
CA ARG A 116 -18.21 -4.18 -7.15
C ARG A 116 -18.81 -5.17 -8.17
N GLY A 117 -20.12 -5.39 -8.15
CA GLY A 117 -20.80 -6.34 -9.03
C GLY A 117 -20.60 -7.81 -8.63
N GLN A 118 -21.06 -8.74 -9.48
CA GLN A 118 -20.83 -10.17 -9.27
C GLN A 118 -19.34 -10.48 -9.37
N ARG A 119 -18.84 -11.28 -8.42
CA ARG A 119 -17.47 -11.80 -8.47
C ARG A 119 -17.48 -12.99 -9.43
N PRO A 120 -16.53 -13.11 -10.38
CA PRO A 120 -16.19 -14.41 -10.92
C PRO A 120 -15.97 -15.33 -9.72
N ALA A 121 -16.59 -16.52 -9.70
CA ALA A 121 -16.42 -17.45 -8.59
C ALA A 121 -14.92 -17.57 -8.31
N PRO A 122 -14.43 -17.15 -7.13
CA PRO A 122 -13.01 -17.16 -6.89
C PRO A 122 -12.57 -18.62 -7.03
N ALA A 123 -11.49 -18.87 -7.78
CA ALA A 123 -10.68 -20.02 -7.47
C ALA A 123 -10.43 -19.94 -5.96
N SER A 124 -10.76 -21.00 -5.21
CA SER A 124 -10.70 -21.02 -3.74
C SER A 124 -9.47 -20.26 -3.30
N LYS A 125 -9.68 -19.10 -2.66
CA LYS A 125 -8.56 -18.24 -2.27
C LYS A 125 -7.67 -19.09 -1.38
N PRO A 126 -6.37 -19.21 -1.66
CA PRO A 126 -5.46 -19.65 -0.62
C PRO A 126 -5.70 -18.71 0.55
N VAL A 127 -6.10 -19.26 1.69
CA VAL A 127 -6.14 -18.50 2.94
C VAL A 127 -4.67 -18.22 3.23
N TYR A 128 -4.32 -16.98 3.52
CA TYR A 128 -2.96 -16.64 3.91
C TYR A 128 -3.00 -16.25 5.38
N ARG A 129 -2.00 -16.72 6.12
CA ARG A 129 -1.77 -16.28 7.48
C ARG A 129 -0.64 -15.28 7.47
N THR A 130 -0.92 -14.06 7.90
CA THR A 130 0.13 -13.06 8.08
C THR A 130 0.99 -13.48 9.27
N LYS A 131 2.28 -13.68 9.01
CA LYS A 131 3.27 -13.98 10.02
C LYS A 131 4.18 -12.79 10.22
N PHE A 132 4.26 -12.35 11.47
CA PHE A 132 5.19 -11.30 11.88
C PHE A 132 6.58 -11.90 12.13
N ILE A 133 7.59 -11.34 11.48
CA ILE A 133 8.99 -11.72 11.65
C ILE A 133 9.84 -10.50 12.01
N ILE A 134 10.97 -10.73 12.66
CA ILE A 134 11.91 -9.67 13.02
C ILE A 134 12.96 -9.54 11.91
N THR A 135 12.97 -8.41 11.23
CA THR A 135 13.88 -8.13 10.11
C THR A 135 14.87 -7.01 10.44
N PRO A 136 16.17 -7.17 10.12
CA PRO A 136 17.13 -6.08 10.24
C PRO A 136 16.77 -4.92 9.30
N VAL A 137 16.59 -3.71 9.84
CA VAL A 137 16.24 -2.51 9.03
C VAL A 137 17.35 -2.19 8.02
N ALA A 138 18.60 -2.56 8.32
CA ALA A 138 19.73 -2.40 7.39
C ALA A 138 19.60 -3.27 6.11
N ASN A 139 18.72 -4.27 6.11
CA ASN A 139 18.46 -5.14 4.95
C ASN A 139 17.27 -4.64 4.11
N PHE A 140 16.60 -3.58 4.54
CA PHE A 140 15.49 -3.03 3.77
C PHE A 140 15.98 -2.54 2.40
N PRO A 141 15.18 -2.75 1.34
CA PRO A 141 15.56 -2.26 0.02
C PRO A 141 15.61 -0.73 0.03
N PRO A 142 16.36 -0.11 -0.90
CA PRO A 142 16.36 1.34 -1.00
C PRO A 142 14.94 1.82 -1.27
N GLY A 143 14.45 2.75 -0.45
CA GLY A 143 13.18 3.40 -0.75
C GLY A 143 13.25 4.10 -2.10
N LYS A 144 12.37 3.73 -3.04
CA LYS A 144 12.12 4.50 -4.27
C LYS A 144 11.35 5.77 -3.88
N PRO A 145 11.67 6.97 -4.35
CA PRO A 145 10.85 8.14 -4.04
C PRO A 145 9.37 7.83 -4.35
N PHE A 146 8.53 7.74 -3.31
CA PHE A 146 7.12 7.41 -3.46
C PHE A 146 6.35 8.67 -3.11
N ARG A 147 5.92 9.38 -4.16
CA ARG A 147 4.95 10.49 -4.14
C ARG A 147 5.31 11.68 -3.21
N ALA A 148 6.49 11.68 -2.58
CA ALA A 148 7.02 12.76 -1.74
C ALA A 148 8.56 12.81 -1.80
N ARG A 149 9.13 13.42 -2.84
CA ARG A 149 10.59 13.52 -3.05
C ARG A 149 11.35 14.18 -1.90
N ARG A 150 10.69 15.10 -1.16
CA ARG A 150 11.24 15.73 0.05
C ARG A 150 11.33 14.78 1.24
N CYS A 151 10.35 13.88 1.39
CA CYS A 151 10.29 12.91 2.49
C CYS A 151 11.22 11.71 2.25
N MET A 152 11.29 11.21 1.00
CA MET A 152 12.12 10.07 0.62
C MET A 152 13.13 10.43 -0.47
N PRO A 153 14.16 11.23 -0.16
CA PRO A 153 15.23 11.48 -1.12
C PRO A 153 15.98 10.16 -1.39
N PRO A 154 16.46 9.94 -2.63
CA PRO A 154 17.09 8.68 -3.03
C PRO A 154 18.19 8.27 -2.05
N MET A 155 18.06 7.05 -1.53
CA MET A 155 19.06 6.47 -0.63
C MET A 155 20.34 6.19 -1.40
N ARG A 156 21.37 6.99 -1.16
CA ARG A 156 22.74 6.62 -1.53
C ARG A 156 23.21 5.58 -0.51
N HIS A 157 23.13 4.30 -0.86
CA HIS A 157 23.51 3.15 -0.02
C HIS A 157 24.87 3.37 0.66
N ARG A 158 24.82 3.79 1.91
CA ARG A 158 26.00 3.96 2.73
C ARG A 158 25.64 3.42 4.10
N ARG A 159 25.83 2.11 4.29
CA ARG A 159 25.55 1.37 5.54
C ARG A 159 26.14 2.07 6.78
N TRP A 160 27.23 2.82 6.61
CA TRP A 160 27.82 3.65 7.66
C TRP A 160 26.90 4.78 8.16
N ARG A 161 25.97 5.31 7.35
CA ARG A 161 25.00 6.32 7.81
C ARG A 161 24.01 5.75 8.81
N HIS A 162 23.57 4.49 8.63
CA HIS A 162 22.75 3.78 9.62
C HIS A 162 23.51 3.60 10.93
N LEU A 163 24.77 3.17 10.84
CA LEU A 163 25.64 3.01 12.01
C LEU A 163 25.85 4.35 12.75
N LEU A 164 26.12 5.44 12.04
CA LEU A 164 26.21 6.77 12.66
C LEU A 164 24.88 7.23 13.25
N ALA A 165 23.74 6.93 12.60
CA ALA A 165 22.43 7.28 13.14
C ALA A 165 22.19 6.60 14.49
N ARG A 166 22.59 5.32 14.66
CA ARG A 166 22.49 4.60 15.95
C ARG A 166 23.25 5.29 17.08
N LEU A 167 24.39 5.89 16.77
CA LEU A 167 25.25 6.54 17.76
C LEU A 167 24.78 7.96 18.11
N ARG A 168 23.86 8.54 17.32
CA ARG A 168 23.32 9.88 17.57
C ARG A 168 22.12 9.82 18.51
N PRO A 169 21.91 10.86 19.34
CA PRO A 169 20.64 11.10 20.01
C PRO A 169 19.50 11.03 19.00
N ALA A 170 18.31 10.63 19.46
CA ALA A 170 17.14 10.58 18.58
C ALA A 170 17.00 11.93 17.85
N PRO A 171 16.95 11.92 16.51
CA PRO A 171 16.81 13.17 15.77
C PRO A 171 15.52 13.88 16.21
N ALA A 172 15.56 15.21 16.25
CA ALA A 172 14.34 15.99 16.42
C ALA A 172 13.33 15.57 15.35
N PRO A 173 12.03 15.48 15.69
CA PRO A 173 11.01 15.02 14.76
C PRO A 173 11.05 15.88 13.50
N ALA A 174 11.26 15.23 12.35
CA ALA A 174 11.25 15.92 11.08
C ALA A 174 9.80 16.10 10.61
N SER A 175 9.47 17.28 10.11
CA SER A 175 8.11 17.65 9.71
C SER A 175 7.70 17.13 8.33
N CYS A 176 8.52 16.30 7.67
CA CYS A 176 8.27 15.91 6.28
C CYS A 176 7.09 14.94 6.11
N CYS A 177 6.76 14.15 7.13
CA CYS A 177 5.53 13.35 7.19
C CYS A 177 5.26 12.90 8.64
N TRP A 178 4.04 12.36 8.88
CA TRP A 178 3.66 11.82 10.19
C TRP A 178 4.64 10.74 10.71
N TYR A 179 5.15 9.89 9.81
CA TYR A 179 6.10 8.84 10.19
C TYR A 179 7.45 9.42 10.66
N HIS A 180 7.93 10.52 10.09
CA HIS A 180 9.19 11.14 10.54
C HIS A 180 9.04 12.02 11.80
N GLY A 181 7.81 12.16 12.30
CA GLY A 181 7.46 13.03 13.42
C GLY A 181 7.64 12.45 14.82
N GLY A 182 8.20 11.24 15.01
CA GLY A 182 8.32 10.66 16.34
C GLY A 182 9.46 9.66 16.56
N ASP A 183 9.59 9.19 17.80
CA ASP A 183 10.66 8.31 18.25
C ASP A 183 10.39 6.84 17.89
N TRP A 184 10.82 6.46 16.69
CA TRP A 184 10.74 5.08 16.23
C TRP A 184 11.58 4.11 17.04
N ARG A 185 12.63 4.53 17.76
CA ARG A 185 13.42 3.58 18.58
C ARG A 185 12.55 3.07 19.72
N THR A 186 11.90 3.97 20.43
CA THR A 186 11.05 3.63 21.56
C THR A 186 9.79 2.90 21.09
N ALA A 187 9.09 3.39 20.05
CA ALA A 187 7.92 2.71 19.49
C ALA A 187 8.26 1.27 19.04
N ASN A 188 9.34 1.10 18.28
CA ASN A 188 9.76 -0.21 17.80
C ASN A 188 10.23 -1.14 18.93
N ALA A 189 10.98 -0.63 19.91
CA ALA A 189 11.39 -1.45 21.06
C ALA A 189 10.18 -1.97 21.83
N THR A 190 9.12 -1.16 21.98
CA THR A 190 7.89 -1.62 22.60
C THR A 190 7.18 -2.66 21.75
N ALA A 191 7.03 -2.43 20.43
CA ALA A 191 6.42 -3.41 19.54
C ALA A 191 7.12 -4.77 19.58
N LEU A 192 8.47 -4.78 19.60
CA LEU A 192 9.25 -6.01 19.73
C LEU A 192 9.04 -6.72 21.07
N ARG A 193 8.89 -5.98 22.18
CA ARG A 193 8.54 -6.59 23.48
C ARG A 193 7.15 -7.23 23.43
N LEU A 194 6.18 -6.54 22.86
CA LEU A 194 4.81 -7.04 22.71
C LEU A 194 4.77 -8.32 21.86
N LEU A 195 5.47 -8.34 20.73
CA LEU A 195 5.57 -9.53 19.88
C LEU A 195 6.24 -10.71 20.60
N ALA A 196 7.17 -10.45 21.52
CA ALA A 196 7.84 -11.49 22.30
C ALA A 196 6.96 -12.07 23.41
N THR A 197 6.07 -11.27 24.00
CA THR A 197 5.17 -11.71 25.09
C THR A 197 3.86 -12.30 24.59
N THR A 198 3.45 -11.93 23.38
CA THR A 198 2.17 -12.33 22.79
C THR A 198 2.44 -12.97 21.43
N PRO A 199 2.45 -14.31 21.32
CA PRO A 199 2.64 -15.00 20.05
C PRO A 199 1.54 -14.61 19.06
N MET A 200 1.86 -13.66 18.19
CA MET A 200 0.90 -13.09 17.25
C MET A 200 0.75 -14.02 16.07
N THR A 201 -0.40 -14.64 15.99
CA THR A 201 -0.69 -15.62 14.97
C THR A 201 -2.15 -15.40 14.59
N SER A 202 -2.42 -14.23 14.00
CA SER A 202 -3.78 -13.86 13.57
C SER A 202 -4.18 -14.64 12.34
N ALA A 203 -5.41 -15.14 12.31
CA ALA A 203 -6.03 -15.69 11.11
C ALA A 203 -6.61 -14.59 10.20
N ASP A 204 -6.79 -13.38 10.73
CA ASP A 204 -7.34 -12.23 10.01
C ASP A 204 -6.31 -11.08 9.94
N PRO A 205 -5.80 -10.74 8.75
CA PRO A 205 -4.86 -9.63 8.53
C PRO A 205 -5.39 -8.23 8.89
N GLY A 206 -6.66 -8.04 9.23
CA GLY A 206 -7.24 -6.74 9.58
C GLY A 206 -7.50 -6.50 11.06
N GLU A 207 -7.51 -7.55 11.88
CA GLU A 207 -7.89 -7.44 13.29
C GLU A 207 -6.68 -7.23 14.19
N TRP A 208 -6.74 -6.15 14.97
CA TRP A 208 -5.84 -5.95 16.10
C TRP A 208 -6.27 -6.89 17.23
N PRO A 209 -5.45 -7.89 17.62
CA PRO A 209 -5.84 -8.79 18.70
C PRO A 209 -6.13 -7.98 19.97
N VAL A 210 -7.24 -8.28 20.64
CA VAL A 210 -7.66 -7.58 21.87
C VAL A 210 -6.51 -7.58 22.89
N GLU A 211 -5.79 -8.68 22.97
CA GLU A 211 -4.62 -8.88 23.84
C GLU A 211 -3.49 -7.89 23.53
N LEU A 212 -3.32 -7.50 22.27
CA LEU A 212 -2.32 -6.50 21.88
C LEU A 212 -2.79 -5.09 22.26
N CYS A 213 -4.09 -4.82 22.20
CA CYS A 213 -4.69 -3.54 22.65
C CYS A 213 -4.47 -3.37 24.14
N GLU A 214 -4.83 -4.40 24.92
CA GLU A 214 -4.64 -4.44 26.37
C GLU A 214 -3.16 -4.31 26.74
N ALA A 215 -2.26 -5.00 26.03
CA ALA A 215 -0.83 -4.92 26.30
C ALA A 215 -0.23 -3.54 25.97
N VAL A 216 -0.73 -2.85 24.93
CA VAL A 216 -0.35 -1.46 24.63
C VAL A 216 -0.84 -0.50 25.72
N ASP A 217 -2.08 -0.67 26.18
CA ASP A 217 -2.67 0.16 27.22
C ASP A 217 -1.99 -0.07 28.58
N ALA A 218 -1.70 -1.33 28.93
CA ALA A 218 -0.94 -1.69 30.13
C ALA A 218 0.50 -1.15 30.11
N ALA A 219 1.10 -0.97 28.93
CA ALA A 219 2.41 -0.35 28.78
C ALA A 219 2.39 1.19 28.89
N GLY A 220 1.21 1.81 29.10
CA GLY A 220 1.07 3.26 29.29
C GLY A 220 1.39 4.09 28.05
N ILE A 221 1.34 3.47 26.87
CA ILE A 221 1.73 4.11 25.60
C ILE A 221 0.55 4.94 25.08
N THR A 222 0.78 6.21 24.78
CA THR A 222 -0.28 7.12 24.30
C THR A 222 0.16 7.92 23.06
N GLY A 223 -0.79 8.62 22.44
CA GLY A 223 -0.55 9.56 21.35
C GLY A 223 0.14 8.92 20.13
N TRP A 224 1.13 9.63 19.59
CA TRP A 224 1.88 9.19 18.41
C TRP A 224 2.53 7.82 18.60
N GLN A 225 3.06 7.53 19.78
CA GLN A 225 3.75 6.27 20.03
C GLN A 225 2.79 5.07 19.96
N ARG A 226 1.56 5.23 20.48
CA ARG A 226 0.51 4.20 20.38
C ARG A 226 0.18 3.92 18.92
N GLN A 227 -0.05 4.96 18.13
CA GLN A 227 -0.33 4.85 16.70
C GLN A 227 0.85 4.25 15.91
N ALA A 228 2.08 4.59 16.27
CA ALA A 228 3.29 4.05 15.62
C ALA A 228 3.45 2.56 15.89
N VAL A 229 3.26 2.12 17.14
CA VAL A 229 3.20 0.69 17.50
C VAL A 229 2.04 0.02 16.76
N GLN A 230 0.88 0.69 16.67
CA GLN A 230 -0.27 0.17 15.94
C GLN A 230 -0.03 -0.08 14.46
N SER A 231 0.62 0.86 13.80
CA SER A 231 0.96 0.70 12.40
C SER A 231 1.85 -0.52 12.12
N LEU A 232 2.65 -0.98 13.09
CA LEU A 232 3.55 -2.13 12.90
C LEU A 232 2.82 -3.47 12.78
N PHE A 233 1.57 -3.55 13.26
CA PHE A 233 0.79 -4.78 13.21
C PHE A 233 -0.48 -4.68 12.36
N LEU A 234 -1.16 -3.52 12.31
CA LEU A 234 -2.35 -3.32 11.47
C LEU A 234 -2.02 -3.20 9.98
N ASP A 235 -0.92 -2.53 9.69
CA ASP A 235 -0.53 -2.20 8.33
C ASP A 235 0.94 -2.58 8.19
N PRO A 236 1.39 -3.82 8.41
CA PRO A 236 2.81 -4.10 8.62
C PRO A 236 3.70 -3.72 7.42
N ILE A 237 5.00 -3.57 7.68
CA ILE A 237 5.98 -3.44 6.60
C ILE A 237 6.06 -4.80 5.89
N VAL A 238 5.71 -4.82 4.61
CA VAL A 238 5.76 -6.03 3.76
C VAL A 238 6.92 -5.90 2.79
N LEU A 239 7.80 -6.91 2.80
CA LEU A 239 8.92 -7.00 1.89
C LEU A 239 8.71 -8.17 0.93
N GLU A 240 8.78 -7.88 -0.37
CA GLU A 240 8.50 -8.83 -1.44
C GLU A 240 9.73 -9.06 -2.30
N HIS A 241 9.87 -10.28 -2.85
CA HIS A 241 10.87 -10.56 -3.86
C HIS A 241 10.28 -10.30 -5.25
N GLU A 242 10.92 -9.40 -6.00
CA GLU A 242 10.70 -9.23 -7.43
C GLU A 242 11.15 -10.50 -8.20
N ASP A 243 10.71 -10.70 -9.45
CA ASP A 243 11.08 -11.86 -10.28
C ASP A 243 12.59 -12.04 -10.48
N ASN A 244 13.33 -10.94 -10.43
CA ASN A 244 14.78 -10.89 -10.52
C ASN A 244 15.48 -11.25 -9.18
N GLY A 245 14.72 -11.68 -8.16
CA GLY A 245 15.21 -11.98 -6.81
C GLY A 245 15.49 -10.77 -5.94
N ARG A 246 15.25 -9.55 -6.41
CA ARG A 246 15.50 -8.31 -5.65
C ARG A 246 14.38 -8.08 -4.65
N LEU A 247 14.77 -7.71 -3.42
CA LEU A 247 13.81 -7.30 -2.40
C LEU A 247 13.20 -5.92 -2.75
N SER A 248 11.90 -5.78 -2.53
CA SER A 248 11.13 -4.56 -2.76
C SER A 248 10.11 -4.37 -1.63
N TYR A 249 9.56 -3.16 -1.51
CA TYR A 249 8.46 -2.91 -0.57
C TYR A 249 7.14 -3.27 -1.23
N GLY A 250 6.39 -4.21 -0.64
CA GLY A 250 4.96 -4.39 -0.91
C GLY A 250 4.13 -3.37 -0.11
N ASN A 251 4.59 -3.03 1.10
CA ASN A 251 3.97 -2.02 1.96
C ASN A 251 4.97 -1.39 2.95
N GLY A 252 4.59 -0.25 3.55
CA GLY A 252 5.28 0.32 4.72
C GLY A 252 6.60 1.01 4.40
N GLN A 253 6.82 1.38 3.14
CA GLN A 253 8.08 2.00 2.70
C GLN A 253 8.45 3.28 3.48
N HIS A 254 7.48 4.18 3.73
CA HIS A 254 7.74 5.40 4.49
C HIS A 254 8.16 5.10 5.92
N ARG A 255 7.53 4.10 6.56
CA ARG A 255 7.91 3.63 7.90
C ARG A 255 9.28 3.00 7.91
N GLY A 256 9.57 2.13 6.94
CA GLY A 256 10.89 1.54 6.78
C GLY A 256 11.99 2.59 6.61
N ARG A 257 11.69 3.67 5.87
CA ARG A 257 12.60 4.81 5.73
C ARG A 257 12.78 5.59 7.03
N ALA A 258 11.69 5.95 7.71
CA ALA A 258 11.74 6.67 8.98
C ALA A 258 12.53 5.90 10.05
N MET A 259 12.31 4.58 10.16
CA MET A 259 13.07 3.71 11.05
C MET A 259 14.55 3.61 10.69
N HIS A 260 14.86 3.52 9.40
CA HIS A 260 16.25 3.53 8.94
C HIS A 260 16.95 4.84 9.35
N ASP A 261 16.32 5.98 9.10
CA ASP A 261 16.86 7.31 9.43
C ASP A 261 16.97 7.53 10.96
N ALA A 262 16.03 6.97 11.73
CA ALA A 262 16.10 6.93 13.19
C ALA A 262 17.15 5.95 13.73
N GLY A 263 17.80 5.13 12.88
CA GLY A 263 18.81 4.16 13.31
C GLY A 263 18.23 2.94 14.02
N VAL A 264 16.96 2.59 13.80
CA VAL A 264 16.37 1.36 14.33
C VAL A 264 17.14 0.15 13.81
N ALA A 265 17.51 -0.78 14.69
CA ALA A 265 18.36 -1.91 14.32
C ALA A 265 17.59 -3.05 13.63
N ARG A 266 16.43 -3.40 14.19
CA ARG A 266 15.54 -4.47 13.73
C ARG A 266 14.11 -4.02 13.95
N THR A 267 13.18 -4.44 13.11
CA THR A 267 11.76 -4.13 13.25
C THR A 267 10.91 -5.33 12.85
N ILE A 268 9.61 -5.20 13.04
CA ILE A 268 8.62 -6.18 12.67
C ILE A 268 8.27 -5.98 11.20
N THR A 269 8.32 -7.05 10.42
CA THR A 269 7.80 -7.12 9.05
C THR A 269 6.79 -8.25 8.96
N ALA A 270 5.86 -8.16 8.03
CA ALA A 270 4.95 -9.23 7.72
C ALA A 270 5.40 -10.00 6.48
N VAL A 271 5.19 -11.31 6.53
CA VAL A 271 5.19 -12.19 5.37
C VAL A 271 3.87 -12.94 5.36
N ASP A 272 3.25 -13.05 4.20
CA ASP A 272 2.04 -13.84 4.03
C ASP A 272 2.45 -15.29 3.74
N GLU A 273 2.11 -16.20 4.65
CA GLU A 273 2.32 -17.64 4.47
C GLU A 273 1.03 -18.29 4.00
N LEU A 274 1.13 -19.12 2.96
CA LEU A 274 -0.02 -19.83 2.40
C LEU A 274 -0.52 -20.87 3.42
N TYR A 275 -1.78 -20.72 3.82
CA TYR A 275 -2.49 -21.60 4.73
C TYR A 275 -3.44 -22.48 3.93
N THR A 276 -3.01 -23.71 3.69
CA THR A 276 -3.89 -24.77 3.17
C THR A 276 -4.75 -25.31 4.30
N VAL A 277 -6.06 -25.18 4.17
CA VAL A 277 -7.07 -25.85 5.01
C VAL A 277 -7.17 -27.31 4.59
#